data_AF-A0A9N9CZD3-F1
#
_entry.id   AF-A0A9N9CZD3-F1
#
_cell.length_a   1.000
_cell.length_b   1.000
_cell.length_c   1.000
_cell.angle_alpha   90.00
_cell.angle_beta   90.00
_cell.angle_gamma   90.00
#
_symmetry.space_group_name_H-M   'P 1'
#
loop_
_entity.id
_entity.type
_entity.pdbx_description
1 polymer ?
#
loop_
_entity_poly.entity_id
_entity_poly.type
_entity_poly.pdbx_seq_one_letter_code
_entity_poly.pdbx_strand_id
1 'polypeptide(L)'
;GGPHARIVCEIALAQSTNVWNLKCENWMSEQYVRCVFGIKIHSVRHLGRQVHRSMTARLWTRVRPPPPAVSVAVPGLLGVFSQTWDFGTLEYNSDQATACTAVNNPLYQVSTPVADVFWNPPLTAAGVPNEVGYIVAVPGTLTANNFVIDLYNIQQLIMKWT
;
A
#
# COMPACT_ATOMS: atom_id res chain seq x y z
N GLY A 1 -4.24 25.63 -8.06
CA GLY A 1 -4.32 24.57 -7.04
C GLY A 1 -3.10 23.69 -7.19
N GLY A 2 -2.28 23.59 -6.15
CA GLY A 2 -1.09 22.73 -6.19
C GLY A 2 -1.51 21.25 -6.24
N PRO A 3 -0.80 20.39 -6.99
CA PRO A 3 -1.08 18.96 -6.98
C PRO A 3 -0.60 18.36 -5.65
N HIS A 4 -1.53 18.15 -4.72
CA HIS A 4 -1.26 17.38 -3.51
C HIS A 4 -1.51 15.90 -3.81
N ALA A 5 -0.46 15.08 -3.76
CA ALA A 5 -0.60 13.62 -3.86
C ALA A 5 -1.37 13.12 -2.63
N ARG A 6 -2.45 12.36 -2.84
CA ARG A 6 -3.22 11.71 -1.75
C ARG A 6 -2.87 10.25 -1.59
N ILE A 7 -2.63 9.57 -2.71
CA ILE A 7 -2.24 8.18 -2.78
C ILE A 7 -0.93 8.11 -3.56
N VAL A 8 0.05 7.43 -3.00
CA VAL A 8 1.35 7.21 -3.64
C VAL A 8 1.56 5.72 -3.82
N CYS A 9 2.15 5.32 -4.95
CA CYS A 9 2.60 3.95 -5.18
C CYS A 9 4.12 3.94 -5.30
N GLU A 10 4.81 3.13 -4.50
CA GLU A 10 6.27 3.01 -4.51
C GLU A 10 6.66 1.57 -4.84
N ILE A 11 7.37 1.36 -5.96
CA ILE A 11 7.82 0.04 -6.39
C ILE A 11 9.34 -0.06 -6.21
N ALA A 12 9.76 -1.10 -5.49
CA ALA A 12 11.13 -1.31 -5.07
C ALA A 12 11.70 -2.58 -5.70
N LEU A 13 12.57 -2.42 -6.70
CA LEU A 13 13.39 -3.50 -7.24
C LEU A 13 14.84 -3.32 -6.77
N ALA A 14 15.50 -4.39 -6.35
CA ALA A 14 16.91 -4.43 -5.90
C ALA A 14 17.30 -3.56 -4.69
N GLN A 15 16.58 -2.47 -4.36
CA GLN A 15 16.85 -1.64 -3.18
C GLN A 15 16.57 -2.39 -1.88
N SER A 16 17.28 -2.05 -0.79
CA SER A 16 17.04 -2.69 0.51
C SER A 16 15.65 -2.35 1.05
N THR A 17 15.09 -3.25 1.87
CA THR A 17 13.80 -3.05 2.52
C THR A 17 13.79 -1.80 3.39
N ASN A 18 14.91 -1.47 4.04
CA ASN A 18 15.04 -0.26 4.87
C ASN A 18 14.92 1.03 4.04
N VAL A 19 15.59 1.09 2.88
CA VAL A 19 15.50 2.25 1.98
C VAL A 19 14.09 2.41 1.42
N TRP A 20 13.47 1.30 1.02
CA TRP A 20 12.09 1.30 0.56
C TRP A 20 11.10 1.78 1.63
N ASN A 21 11.23 1.28 2.87
CA ASN A 21 10.41 1.73 3.99
C ASN A 21 10.58 3.22 4.24
N LEU A 22 11.83 3.71 4.29
CA LEU A 22 12.11 5.12 4.53
C LEU A 22 11.47 6.02 3.47
N LYS A 23 11.51 5.63 2.19
CA LYS A 23 10.83 6.40 1.13
C LYS A 23 9.32 6.45 1.33
N CYS A 24 8.70 5.32 1.66
CA CYS A 24 7.25 5.27 1.90
C CYS A 24 6.85 6.08 3.14
N GLU A 25 7.66 6.02 4.20
CA GLU A 25 7.46 6.81 5.42
C GLU A 25 7.69 8.30 5.20
N ASN A 26 8.65 8.68 4.36
CA ASN A 26 8.86 10.08 3.95
C ASN A 26 7.64 10.62 3.19
N TRP A 27 7.05 9.84 2.28
CA TRP A 27 5.76 10.22 1.67
C TRP A 27 4.66 10.37 2.72
N MET A 28 4.64 9.48 3.71
CA MET A 28 3.75 9.60 4.85
C MET A 28 4.12 10.71 5.83
N SER A 29 5.15 11.51 5.61
CA SER A 29 5.35 12.77 6.36
C SER A 29 4.59 13.94 5.75
N GLU A 30 4.22 13.83 4.47
CA GLU A 30 3.42 14.83 3.77
C GLU A 30 2.01 14.90 4.35
N GLN A 31 1.51 16.11 4.57
CA GLN A 31 0.23 16.34 5.26
C GLN A 31 -0.98 15.90 4.43
N TYR A 32 -0.85 15.88 3.10
CA TYR A 32 -1.92 15.49 2.18
C TYR A 32 -1.90 14.02 1.75
N VAL A 33 -0.81 13.30 2.04
CA VAL A 33 -0.73 11.89 1.69
C VAL A 33 -1.53 11.08 2.70
N ARG A 34 -2.61 10.45 2.23
CA ARG A 34 -3.49 9.61 3.04
C ARG A 34 -3.02 8.17 3.09
N CYS A 35 -2.55 7.67 1.95
CA CYS A 35 -2.04 6.30 1.82
C CYS A 35 -0.79 6.24 0.93
N VAL A 36 0.13 5.34 1.28
CA VAL A 36 1.23 4.91 0.43
C VAL A 36 1.13 3.40 0.27
N PHE A 37 1.00 2.94 -0.96
CA PHE A 37 1.05 1.52 -1.29
C PHE A 37 2.42 1.18 -1.85
N GLY A 38 3.21 0.43 -1.09
CA GLY A 38 4.52 -0.01 -1.52
C GLY A 38 4.52 -1.47 -1.97
N ILE A 39 5.30 -1.77 -3.00
CA ILE A 39 5.62 -3.14 -3.41
C ILE A 39 7.14 -3.31 -3.45
N LYS A 40 7.65 -4.25 -2.67
CA LYS A 40 9.03 -4.71 -2.72
C LYS A 40 9.11 -6.00 -3.51
N ILE A 41 9.82 -5.95 -4.62
CA ILE A 41 10.18 -7.12 -5.42
C ILE A 41 11.56 -7.60 -4.95
N HIS A 42 11.60 -8.83 -4.45
CA HIS A 42 12.85 -9.46 -3.98
C HIS A 42 13.59 -10.14 -5.13
N SER A 43 14.83 -10.51 -4.86
CA SER A 43 15.66 -11.23 -5.83
C SER A 43 15.02 -12.53 -6.26
N VAL A 44 15.25 -12.90 -7.52
CA VAL A 44 14.83 -14.19 -8.07
C VAL A 44 15.55 -15.32 -7.33
N ARG A 45 14.82 -16.41 -7.06
CA ARG A 45 15.37 -17.62 -6.45
C ARG A 45 15.14 -18.80 -7.37
N HIS A 46 16.15 -19.64 -7.50
CA HIS A 46 16.09 -20.87 -8.28
C HIS A 46 16.06 -22.06 -7.34
N LEU A 47 14.97 -22.82 -7.38
CA LEU A 47 14.85 -24.10 -6.67
C LEU A 47 14.74 -25.20 -7.73
N GLY A 48 15.84 -25.89 -7.97
CA GLY A 48 15.95 -26.82 -9.10
C GLY A 48 15.75 -26.11 -10.44
N ARG A 49 14.72 -26.53 -11.20
CA ARG A 49 14.37 -25.95 -12.51
C ARG A 49 13.32 -24.85 -12.44
N GLN A 50 12.77 -24.57 -11.27
CA GLN A 50 11.71 -23.58 -11.10
C GLN A 50 12.30 -22.23 -10.70
N VAL A 51 11.75 -21.18 -11.31
CA VAL A 51 12.06 -19.78 -11.02
C VAL A 51 11.00 -19.27 -10.07
N HIS A 52 11.44 -18.81 -8.91
CA HIS A 52 10.59 -18.29 -7.85
C HIS A 52 10.88 -16.81 -7.60
N ARG A 53 9.84 -16.09 -7.21
CA ARG A 53 9.96 -14.70 -6.79
C ARG A 53 9.04 -14.44 -5.61
N SER A 54 9.62 -13.87 -4.57
CA SER A 54 8.91 -13.38 -3.40
C SER A 54 8.73 -11.87 -3.53
N MET A 55 7.62 -11.35 -3.03
CA MET A 55 7.29 -9.93 -3.04
C MET A 55 6.63 -9.57 -1.71
N THR A 56 6.93 -8.38 -1.21
CA THR A 56 6.28 -7.85 -0.02
C THR A 56 5.48 -6.63 -0.41
N ALA A 57 4.19 -6.63 -0.14
CA ALA A 57 3.35 -5.45 -0.25
C ALA A 57 3.16 -4.83 1.13
N ARG A 58 3.12 -3.51 1.21
CA ARG A 58 2.80 -2.80 2.45
C ARG A 58 1.96 -1.57 2.15
N LEU A 59 0.90 -1.39 2.91
CA LEU A 59 0.06 -0.20 2.88
C LEU A 59 0.37 0.61 4.14
N TRP A 60 0.89 1.81 3.98
CA TRP A 60 0.92 2.81 5.05
C TRP A 60 -0.29 3.72 4.90
N THR A 61 -0.98 4.01 6.00
CA THR A 61 -2.20 4.79 5.95
C THR A 61 -2.45 5.61 7.20
N ARG A 62 -3.00 6.82 7.01
CA ARG A 62 -3.60 7.65 8.08
C ARG A 62 -5.06 7.28 8.33
N VAL A 63 -5.63 6.44 7.47
CA VAL A 63 -6.97 5.90 7.63
C VAL A 63 -6.93 5.04 8.87
N ARG A 64 -7.62 5.47 9.92
CA ARG A 64 -7.79 4.72 11.17
C ARG A 64 -8.28 3.30 10.80
N PRO A 65 -7.50 2.22 10.99
CA PRO A 65 -8.03 0.88 10.90
C PRO A 65 -8.39 0.41 12.31
N PRO A 66 -9.55 -0.24 12.50
CA PRO A 66 -9.46 -1.58 13.10
C PRO A 66 -10.56 -2.53 12.57
N PRO A 67 -10.62 -3.76 13.09
CA PRO A 67 -10.08 -5.05 12.62
C PRO A 67 -10.71 -5.59 11.30
N PRO A 68 -10.17 -6.65 10.63
CA PRO A 68 -9.42 -7.77 11.20
C PRO A 68 -7.97 -7.96 10.74
N ALA A 69 -7.37 -7.04 9.97
CA ALA A 69 -5.96 -7.15 9.60
C ALA A 69 -5.04 -6.63 10.72
N VAL A 70 -3.91 -7.32 10.98
CA VAL A 70 -2.88 -6.89 11.93
C VAL A 70 -2.22 -5.61 11.40
N SER A 71 -2.71 -4.46 11.84
CA SER A 71 -2.09 -3.16 11.55
C SER A 71 -1.10 -2.78 12.65
N VAL A 72 0.08 -2.30 12.26
CA VAL A 72 1.15 -1.88 13.18
C VAL A 72 1.33 -0.37 13.10
N ALA A 73 1.33 0.31 14.24
CA ALA A 73 1.64 1.74 14.31
C ALA A 73 3.08 1.99 13.84
N VAL A 74 3.26 3.02 13.02
CA VAL A 74 4.58 3.33 12.43
C VAL A 74 5.34 4.27 13.38
N PRO A 75 6.50 3.85 13.91
CA PRO A 75 7.30 4.70 14.80
C PRO A 75 7.66 6.03 14.15
N GLY A 76 7.54 7.13 14.91
CA GLY A 76 7.89 8.47 14.42
C GLY A 76 6.83 9.17 13.55
N LEU A 77 5.76 8.48 13.16
CA LEU A 77 4.66 9.05 12.37
C LEU A 77 3.32 8.90 13.11
N LEU A 78 2.91 9.95 13.82
CA LEU A 78 1.67 9.95 14.59
C LEU A 78 0.45 9.72 13.70
N GLY A 79 -0.42 8.79 14.11
CA GLY A 79 -1.64 8.46 13.38
C GLY A 79 -1.44 7.65 12.10
N VAL A 80 -0.22 7.17 11.83
CA VAL A 80 0.07 6.32 10.67
C VAL A 80 0.19 4.86 11.09
N PHE A 81 -0.49 3.99 10.36
CA PHE A 81 -0.48 2.54 10.53
C PHE A 81 0.00 1.86 9.26
N SER A 82 0.58 0.68 9.41
CA SER A 82 1.01 -0.15 8.29
C SER A 82 0.38 -1.55 8.36
N GLN A 83 0.03 -2.08 7.18
CA GLN A 83 -0.35 -3.47 6.98
C GLN A 83 0.58 -4.08 5.95
N THR A 84 1.03 -5.31 6.17
CA THR A 84 2.03 -5.97 5.32
C THR A 84 1.51 -7.32 4.83
N TRP A 85 1.80 -7.63 3.57
CA TRP A 85 1.51 -8.91 2.93
C TRP A 85 2.78 -9.46 2.31
N ASP A 86 3.03 -10.75 2.53
CA ASP A 86 4.05 -11.50 1.83
C ASP A 86 3.39 -12.37 0.77
N PHE A 87 3.72 -12.14 -0.50
CA PHE A 87 3.06 -12.75 -1.65
C PHE A 87 4.09 -13.12 -2.73
N GLY A 88 3.66 -13.86 -3.75
CA GLY A 88 4.55 -14.45 -4.73
C GLY A 88 4.50 -15.96 -4.70
N THR A 89 5.40 -16.60 -5.44
CA THR A 89 5.43 -18.06 -5.49
C THR A 89 5.91 -18.67 -4.17
N LEU A 90 6.80 -17.97 -3.46
CA LEU A 90 7.36 -18.37 -2.18
C LEU A 90 7.32 -17.20 -1.20
N GLU A 91 7.18 -17.51 0.07
CA GLU A 91 7.39 -16.58 1.17
C GLU A 91 8.82 -16.00 1.12
N TYR A 92 8.96 -14.76 1.57
CA TYR A 92 10.26 -14.10 1.67
C TYR A 92 11.18 -14.86 2.63
N ASN A 93 12.40 -15.16 2.20
CA ASN A 93 13.41 -15.93 2.94
C ASN A 93 12.96 -17.34 3.38
N SER A 94 12.00 -17.94 2.69
CA SER A 94 11.45 -19.27 3.00
C SER A 94 11.21 -20.07 1.73
N ASP A 95 11.27 -21.40 1.80
CA ASP A 95 10.90 -22.30 0.68
C ASP A 95 9.41 -22.69 0.72
N GLN A 96 8.63 -22.10 1.64
CA GLN A 96 7.19 -22.29 1.71
C GLN A 96 6.47 -21.47 0.64
N ALA A 97 5.45 -22.04 0.02
CA ALA A 97 4.59 -21.33 -0.92
C ALA A 97 3.69 -20.35 -0.17
N THR A 98 3.46 -19.17 -0.77
CA THR A 98 2.44 -18.25 -0.22
C THR A 98 1.03 -18.75 -0.55
N ALA A 99 0.04 -18.30 0.22
CA ALA A 99 -1.36 -18.57 -0.08
C ALA A 99 -1.95 -17.64 -1.17
N CYS A 100 -1.12 -16.82 -1.84
CA CYS A 100 -1.52 -15.95 -2.94
C CYS A 100 -1.61 -16.74 -4.25
N THR A 101 -2.64 -17.59 -4.35
CA THR A 101 -2.77 -18.58 -5.44
C THR A 101 -3.93 -18.32 -6.39
N ALA A 102 -4.84 -17.41 -6.07
CA ALA A 102 -5.99 -17.07 -6.92
C ALA A 102 -6.42 -15.61 -6.75
N VAL A 103 -7.11 -15.09 -7.77
CA VAL A 103 -7.82 -13.81 -7.71
C VAL A 103 -8.90 -13.83 -6.64
N ASN A 104 -9.21 -12.65 -6.12
CA ASN A 104 -10.25 -12.39 -5.12
C ASN A 104 -10.02 -13.08 -3.76
N ASN A 105 -8.77 -13.45 -3.43
CA ASN A 105 -8.45 -13.93 -2.09
C ASN A 105 -8.44 -12.74 -1.10
N PRO A 106 -9.35 -12.68 -0.11
CA PRO A 106 -9.45 -11.55 0.81
C PRO A 106 -8.18 -11.29 1.64
N LEU A 107 -7.39 -12.34 1.90
CA LEU A 107 -6.12 -12.21 2.62
C LEU A 107 -5.04 -11.47 1.81
N TYR A 108 -5.22 -11.35 0.50
CA TYR A 108 -4.27 -10.74 -0.44
C TYR A 108 -4.89 -9.55 -1.20
N GLN A 109 -5.91 -8.93 -0.61
CA GLN A 109 -6.52 -7.71 -1.10
C GLN A 109 -6.13 -6.52 -0.24
N VAL A 110 -5.68 -5.46 -0.90
CA VAL A 110 -5.38 -4.18 -0.27
C VAL A 110 -6.53 -3.23 -0.58
N SER A 111 -7.22 -2.75 0.46
CA SER A 111 -8.39 -1.90 0.33
C SER A 111 -8.11 -0.49 0.84
N THR A 112 -8.38 0.51 0.00
CA THR A 112 -8.33 1.93 0.37
C THR A 112 -9.70 2.57 0.17
N PRO A 113 -10.27 3.28 1.16
CA PRO A 113 -11.54 3.97 0.97
C PRO A 113 -11.48 5.01 -0.15
N VAL A 114 -12.52 5.10 -0.97
CA VAL A 114 -12.61 6.10 -2.04
C VAL A 114 -12.55 7.52 -1.46
N ALA A 115 -13.15 7.74 -0.29
CA ALA A 115 -13.12 9.03 0.39
C ALA A 115 -11.70 9.54 0.67
N ASP A 116 -10.74 8.66 0.97
CA ASP A 116 -9.35 9.07 1.22
C ASP A 116 -8.62 9.47 -0.06
N VAL A 117 -9.02 8.96 -1.21
CA VAL A 117 -8.47 9.37 -2.51
C VAL A 117 -8.91 10.79 -2.87
N PHE A 118 -10.16 11.14 -2.54
CA PHE A 118 -10.74 12.46 -2.80
C PHE A 118 -10.57 13.45 -1.64
N TRP A 119 -9.87 13.04 -0.58
CA TRP A 119 -9.63 13.89 0.58
C TRP A 119 -8.77 15.10 0.18
N ASN A 120 -9.35 16.29 0.33
CA ASN A 120 -8.74 17.55 -0.08
C ASN A 120 -9.32 18.74 0.71
N PRO A 121 -9.11 18.79 2.03
CA PRO A 121 -9.51 19.94 2.83
C PRO A 121 -8.72 21.19 2.45
N PRO A 122 -9.30 22.38 2.69
CA PRO A 122 -8.55 23.64 2.60
C PRO A 122 -7.43 23.68 3.65
N LEU A 123 -6.40 24.50 3.40
CA LEU A 123 -5.35 24.77 4.38
C LEU A 123 -5.76 25.88 5.34
N THR A 124 -5.32 25.75 6.59
CA THR A 124 -5.29 26.86 7.55
C THR A 124 -4.20 27.88 7.17
N ALA A 125 -4.18 29.04 7.84
CA ALA A 125 -3.11 30.02 7.70
C ALA A 125 -1.71 29.46 8.09
N ALA A 126 -1.67 28.41 8.92
CA ALA A 126 -0.44 27.72 9.30
C ALA A 126 -0.01 26.63 8.29
N GLY A 127 -0.72 26.51 7.17
CA GLY A 127 -0.40 25.53 6.12
C GLY A 127 -0.79 24.09 6.45
N VAL A 128 -1.57 23.85 7.52
CA VAL A 128 -2.07 22.52 7.88
C VAL A 128 -3.51 22.28 7.37
N PRO A 129 -3.87 21.05 6.97
CA PRO A 129 -5.24 20.68 6.60
C PRO A 129 -6.29 21.09 7.64
N ASN A 130 -7.30 21.86 7.22
CA ASN A 130 -8.44 22.23 8.04
C ASN A 130 -9.59 21.24 7.82
N GLU A 131 -9.73 20.28 8.74
CA GLU A 131 -10.77 19.26 8.68
C GLU A 131 -12.09 19.69 9.35
N VAL A 132 -12.13 20.85 10.00
CA VAL A 132 -13.33 21.29 10.76
C VAL A 132 -14.50 21.55 9.81
N GLY A 133 -15.52 20.70 9.91
CA GLY A 133 -16.70 20.76 9.04
C GLY A 133 -16.43 20.36 7.58
N TYR A 134 -15.24 19.85 7.27
CA TYR A 134 -14.90 19.41 5.92
C TYR A 134 -15.59 18.09 5.59
N ILE A 135 -16.28 18.06 4.45
CA ILE A 135 -16.92 16.86 3.91
C ILE A 135 -16.21 16.53 2.60
N VAL A 136 -15.80 15.27 2.45
CA VAL A 136 -15.16 14.78 1.21
C VAL A 136 -16.17 14.80 0.08
N ALA A 137 -15.82 15.45 -1.03
CA ALA A 137 -16.61 15.44 -2.26
C ALA A 137 -16.14 14.30 -3.17
N VAL A 138 -16.84 13.16 -3.14
CA VAL A 138 -16.62 12.05 -4.08
C VAL A 138 -17.51 12.27 -5.31
N PRO A 139 -16.99 12.11 -6.54
CA PRO A 139 -17.80 12.13 -7.76
C PRO A 139 -18.96 11.12 -7.69
N GLY A 140 -20.19 11.58 -7.94
CA GLY A 140 -21.39 10.73 -7.82
C GLY A 140 -21.46 9.54 -8.80
N THR A 141 -20.61 9.51 -9.82
CA THR A 141 -20.44 8.37 -10.73
C THR A 141 -19.65 7.23 -10.10
N LEU A 142 -18.89 7.47 -9.03
CA LEU A 142 -18.15 6.46 -8.30
C LEU A 142 -19.06 5.87 -7.22
N THR A 143 -19.57 4.66 -7.48
CA THR A 143 -20.46 3.93 -6.57
C THR A 143 -19.71 2.98 -5.63
N ALA A 144 -18.43 2.73 -5.89
CA ALA A 144 -17.61 1.87 -5.04
C ALA A 144 -17.22 2.60 -3.74
N ASN A 145 -17.27 1.90 -2.62
CA ASN A 145 -16.82 2.43 -1.32
C ASN A 145 -15.29 2.37 -1.17
N ASN A 146 -14.65 1.40 -1.83
CA ASN A 146 -13.21 1.15 -1.72
C ASN A 146 -12.58 0.91 -3.11
N PHE A 147 -11.34 1.36 -3.26
CA PHE A 147 -10.43 0.83 -4.27
C PHE A 147 -9.76 -0.42 -3.71
N VAL A 148 -9.91 -1.54 -4.43
CA VAL A 148 -9.34 -2.83 -4.03
C VAL A 148 -8.26 -3.23 -5.02
N ILE A 149 -7.06 -3.47 -4.50
CA ILE A 149 -5.93 -3.98 -5.26
C ILE A 149 -5.75 -5.45 -4.90
N ASP A 150 -5.75 -6.30 -5.92
CA ASP A 150 -5.54 -7.73 -5.79
C ASP A 150 -4.06 -8.07 -6.04
N LEU A 151 -3.36 -8.55 -5.00
CA LEU A 151 -1.93 -8.87 -5.09
C LEU A 151 -1.65 -10.07 -6.00
N TYR A 152 -2.62 -10.96 -6.23
CA TYR A 152 -2.46 -12.05 -7.19
C TYR A 152 -2.35 -11.51 -8.61
N ASN A 153 -3.14 -10.51 -8.98
CA ASN A 153 -3.03 -9.88 -10.30
C ASN A 153 -1.66 -9.23 -10.50
N ILE A 154 -1.13 -8.57 -9.47
CA ILE A 154 0.23 -7.99 -9.49
C ILE A 154 1.28 -9.09 -9.61
N GLN A 155 1.15 -10.17 -8.85
CA GLN A 155 2.03 -11.34 -8.94
C GLN A 155 2.08 -11.88 -10.36
N GLN A 156 0.94 -12.13 -10.99
CA GLN A 156 0.90 -12.66 -12.36
C GLN A 156 1.55 -11.70 -13.36
N LEU A 157 1.38 -10.39 -13.19
CA LEU A 157 2.05 -9.40 -14.03
C LEU A 157 3.57 -9.49 -13.88
N ILE A 158 4.10 -9.53 -12.65
CA ILE A 158 5.54 -9.59 -12.40
C ILE A 158 6.15 -10.91 -12.90
N MET A 159 5.45 -12.02 -12.71
CA MET A 159 5.93 -13.35 -13.13
C MET A 159 6.01 -13.50 -14.66
N LYS A 160 5.22 -12.75 -15.44
CA LYS A 160 5.34 -12.75 -16.91
C LYS A 160 6.65 -12.16 -17.43
N TRP A 161 7.33 -11.34 -16.63
CA TRP A 161 8.57 -10.66 -17.00
C TRP A 161 9.82 -11.29 -16.36
N THR A 162 9.71 -12.53 -15.86
CA THR A 162 10.78 -13.26 -15.14
C THR A 162 11.04 -14.60 -15.83
#